data_AF-A0A7S2YLS3-F1
#
_entry.id   AF-A0A7S2YLS3-F1
#
_cell.length_a   1.000
_cell.length_b   1.000
_cell.length_c   1.000
_cell.angle_alpha   90.00
_cell.angle_beta   90.00
_cell.angle_gamma   90.00
#
_symmetry.space_group_name_H-M   'P 1'
#
loop_
_entity.id
_entity.type
_entity.pdbx_description
1 polymer ?
#
loop_
_entity_poly.entity_id
_entity_poly.type
_entity_poly.pdbx_seq_one_letter_code
_entity_poly.pdbx_strand_id
1 'polypeptide(L)'
;AGVGVVGTCLAASSDSGGGVQVLLTDLPTIVKKSLIPNLQHNQRLLQKQQRQQDPSSLTKTTPLEIPSSPPSWLMASPETTTTQSSSSSSQKKKKPQAFDMGHNHWVAATSLDWTKPLHTQLHPCQYQNLDYIIASDCVWLMSMLEGVLTTVQTIFDESTTTTVPKLLLSFQRRDSEMFTTVDRILQELQTVRGWKVTCLAWYPAYDPDDDPNEMSSPPTPASSDHHNPPQNATTPVVKEVFLFQVTPR
;
A
#
# COMPACT_ATOMS: atom_id res chain seq x y z
N ALA A 1 1.98 3.50 -1.14
CA ALA A 1 2.19 2.07 -1.48
C ALA A 1 3.60 1.56 -1.15
N GLY A 2 4.60 2.43 -1.00
CA GLY A 2 5.99 2.07 -0.71
C GLY A 2 6.57 1.18 -1.81
N VAL A 3 6.99 -0.01 -1.42
CA VAL A 3 7.51 -1.05 -2.32
C VAL A 3 6.42 -1.90 -2.99
N GLY A 4 5.15 -1.72 -2.61
CA GLY A 4 4.01 -2.37 -3.27
C GLY A 4 3.67 -3.78 -2.79
N VAL A 5 4.20 -4.23 -1.64
CA VAL A 5 3.96 -5.59 -1.10
C VAL A 5 2.47 -5.89 -0.98
N VAL A 6 1.74 -5.11 -0.18
CA VAL A 6 0.32 -5.40 0.14
C VAL A 6 -0.53 -5.48 -1.13
N GLY A 7 -0.50 -4.47 -1.99
CA GLY A 7 -1.34 -4.48 -3.18
C GLY A 7 -0.90 -5.50 -4.25
N THR A 8 0.40 -5.83 -4.34
CA THR A 8 0.83 -6.94 -5.22
C THR A 8 0.33 -8.28 -4.68
N CYS A 9 0.39 -8.50 -3.36
CA CYS A 9 -0.15 -9.71 -2.74
C CYS A 9 -1.67 -9.83 -2.96
N LEU A 10 -2.42 -8.73 -2.82
CA LEU A 10 -3.85 -8.70 -3.11
C LEU A 10 -4.13 -9.03 -4.58
N ALA A 11 -3.40 -8.42 -5.51
CA ALA A 11 -3.54 -8.74 -6.93
C ALA A 11 -3.18 -10.20 -7.23
N ALA A 12 -2.19 -10.79 -6.54
CA ALA A 12 -1.80 -12.18 -6.73
C ALA A 12 -2.71 -13.20 -6.01
N SER A 13 -3.58 -12.76 -5.09
CA SER A 13 -4.43 -13.67 -4.32
C SER A 13 -5.47 -14.33 -5.23
N SER A 14 -5.37 -15.65 -5.43
CA SER A 14 -6.07 -16.39 -6.48
C SER A 14 -7.42 -16.95 -6.03
N ASP A 15 -8.23 -16.16 -5.31
CA ASP A 15 -9.48 -16.69 -4.78
C ASP A 15 -10.59 -16.74 -5.84
N SER A 16 -11.30 -17.86 -5.83
CA SER A 16 -12.02 -18.50 -6.95
C SER A 16 -13.27 -17.79 -7.51
N GLY A 17 -13.47 -16.51 -7.22
CA GLY A 17 -14.72 -15.78 -7.51
C GLY A 17 -14.61 -14.56 -8.43
N GLY A 18 -13.42 -14.00 -8.66
CA GLY A 18 -13.27 -12.80 -9.48
C GLY A 18 -11.87 -12.19 -9.40
N GLY A 19 -11.40 -11.64 -10.52
CA GLY A 19 -10.06 -11.06 -10.60
C GLY A 19 -9.92 -9.77 -9.81
N VAL A 20 -8.97 -9.72 -8.87
CA VAL A 20 -8.69 -8.50 -8.08
C VAL A 20 -7.94 -7.49 -8.95
N GLN A 21 -8.45 -6.26 -8.98
CA GLN A 21 -7.87 -5.16 -9.75
C GLN A 21 -7.30 -4.13 -8.77
N VAL A 22 -6.00 -3.84 -8.85
CA VAL A 22 -5.30 -2.99 -7.88
C VAL A 22 -4.65 -1.80 -8.56
N LEU A 23 -4.94 -0.60 -8.05
CA LEU A 23 -4.21 0.61 -8.39
C LEU A 23 -3.31 1.02 -7.21
N LEU A 24 -1.99 0.84 -7.37
CA LEU A 24 -1.01 1.27 -6.39
C LEU A 24 -0.69 2.75 -6.58
N THR A 25 -0.73 3.52 -5.48
CA THR A 25 -0.44 4.95 -5.51
C THR A 25 0.70 5.33 -4.57
N ASP A 26 1.59 6.21 -5.02
CA ASP A 26 2.65 6.80 -4.21
C ASP A 26 3.20 8.08 -4.86
N LEU A 27 4.17 8.73 -4.22
CA LEU A 27 4.89 9.86 -4.81
C LEU A 27 5.58 9.46 -6.13
N PRO A 28 5.71 10.38 -7.10
CA PRO A 28 6.28 10.07 -8.42
C PRO A 28 7.63 9.36 -8.39
N THR A 29 8.49 9.74 -7.45
CA THR A 29 9.81 9.12 -7.26
C THR A 29 9.69 7.66 -6.83
N ILE A 30 8.78 7.34 -5.91
CA ILE A 30 8.56 5.98 -5.41
C ILE A 30 7.91 5.11 -6.49
N VAL A 31 6.93 5.63 -7.21
CA VAL A 31 6.30 4.93 -8.35
C VAL A 31 7.35 4.53 -9.38
N LYS A 32 8.19 5.48 -9.80
CA LYS A 32 9.21 5.26 -10.84
C LYS A 32 10.36 4.38 -10.39
N LYS A 33 10.86 4.57 -9.16
CA LYS A 33 12.08 3.91 -8.69
C LYS A 33 11.84 2.61 -7.91
N SER A 34 10.62 2.38 -7.42
CA SER A 34 10.31 1.23 -6.57
C SER A 34 9.13 0.41 -7.10
N LEU A 35 7.93 0.99 -7.20
CA LEU A 35 6.73 0.22 -7.57
C LEU A 35 6.85 -0.44 -8.95
N ILE A 36 7.15 0.34 -10.00
CA ILE A 36 7.21 -0.20 -11.36
C ILE A 36 8.29 -1.29 -11.49
N PRO A 37 9.54 -1.11 -11.01
CA PRO A 37 10.53 -2.19 -10.98
C PRO A 37 10.07 -3.45 -10.23
N ASN A 38 9.41 -3.30 -9.07
CA ASN A 38 8.94 -4.43 -8.26
C ASN A 38 7.81 -5.19 -8.96
N LEU A 39 6.85 -4.48 -9.58
CA LEU A 39 5.78 -5.09 -10.37
C LEU A 39 6.33 -5.86 -11.57
N GLN A 40 7.30 -5.28 -12.28
CA GLN A 40 8.01 -5.97 -13.37
C GLN A 40 8.74 -7.22 -12.89
N HIS A 41 9.38 -7.16 -11.72
CA HIS A 41 10.07 -8.29 -11.13
C HIS A 41 9.09 -9.43 -10.79
N ASN A 42 8.01 -9.11 -10.09
CA ASN A 42 7.01 -10.09 -9.65
C ASN A 42 6.28 -10.73 -10.84
N GLN A 43 5.96 -9.96 -11.88
CA GLN A 43 5.39 -10.51 -13.11
C GLN A 43 6.33 -11.53 -13.79
N ARG A 44 7.64 -11.26 -13.85
CA ARG A 44 8.61 -12.21 -14.40
C ARG A 44 8.71 -13.48 -13.56
N LEU A 45 8.64 -13.37 -12.23
CA LEU A 45 8.64 -14.54 -11.35
C LEU A 45 7.40 -15.41 -11.58
N LEU A 46 6.22 -14.79 -11.70
CA LEU A 46 4.97 -15.50 -11.98
C LEU A 46 5.04 -16.24 -13.32
N GLN A 47 5.52 -15.58 -14.38
CA GLN A 47 5.71 -16.20 -15.69
C GLN A 47 6.70 -17.38 -15.64
N LYS A 48 7.75 -17.30 -14.82
CA LYS A 48 8.69 -18.41 -14.62
C LYS A 48 8.04 -19.58 -13.88
N GLN A 49 7.24 -19.31 -12.84
CA GLN A 49 6.52 -20.35 -12.09
C GLN A 49 5.49 -21.07 -12.97
N GLN A 50 4.73 -20.35 -13.78
CA GLN A 50 3.78 -20.93 -14.74
C GLN A 50 4.47 -21.87 -15.74
N ARG A 51 5.64 -21.48 -16.26
CA ARG A 51 6.45 -22.35 -17.15
C ARG A 51 6.98 -23.60 -16.47
N GLN A 52 7.21 -23.56 -15.15
CA GLN A 52 7.69 -24.72 -14.38
C GLN A 52 6.57 -25.69 -14.02
N GLN A 53 5.34 -25.21 -13.80
CA GLN A 53 4.21 -26.05 -13.41
C GLN A 53 3.62 -26.85 -14.57
N ASP A 54 3.69 -26.36 -15.81
CA ASP A 54 3.25 -27.08 -17.00
C ASP A 54 4.37 -27.17 -18.06
N PRO A 55 5.35 -28.07 -17.87
CA PRO A 55 6.41 -28.29 -18.86
C PRO A 55 5.86 -28.92 -20.16
N SER A 56 4.68 -29.56 -20.10
CA SER A 56 4.00 -30.13 -21.27
C SER A 56 3.37 -29.09 -22.20
N SER A 57 3.01 -27.91 -21.67
CA SER A 57 2.45 -26.79 -22.45
C SER A 57 3.38 -26.29 -23.56
N LEU A 58 4.68 -26.56 -23.48
CA LEU A 58 5.67 -26.19 -24.50
C LEU A 58 5.47 -26.90 -25.85
N THR A 59 4.70 -28.00 -25.88
CA THR A 59 4.53 -28.82 -27.10
C THR A 59 3.16 -28.73 -27.74
N LYS A 60 2.16 -28.15 -27.06
CA LYS A 60 0.82 -27.91 -27.60
C LYS A 60 0.63 -26.43 -27.85
N THR A 61 0.66 -26.06 -29.13
CA THR A 61 0.23 -24.76 -29.68
C THR A 61 -1.28 -24.52 -29.55
N THR A 62 -1.93 -25.05 -28.50
CA THR A 62 -3.25 -24.56 -28.13
C THR A 62 -3.06 -23.09 -27.77
N PRO A 63 -3.75 -22.15 -28.44
CA PRO A 63 -3.60 -20.73 -28.14
C PRO A 63 -3.82 -20.54 -26.65
N LEU A 64 -2.77 -20.08 -25.94
CA LEU A 64 -2.92 -19.56 -24.58
C LEU A 64 -4.13 -18.63 -24.63
N GLU A 65 -5.11 -18.83 -23.74
CA GLU A 65 -6.21 -17.88 -23.60
C GLU A 65 -5.60 -16.49 -23.57
N ILE A 66 -5.95 -15.68 -24.58
CA ILE A 66 -5.37 -14.35 -24.74
C ILE A 66 -5.63 -13.63 -23.42
N PRO A 67 -4.59 -13.18 -22.71
CA PRO A 67 -4.77 -12.46 -21.45
C PRO A 67 -5.78 -11.36 -21.71
N SER A 68 -6.84 -11.33 -20.89
CA SER A 68 -7.85 -10.27 -21.00
C SER A 68 -7.13 -8.93 -21.02
N SER A 69 -7.49 -7.98 -21.88
CA SER A 69 -6.88 -6.65 -21.80
C SER A 69 -7.07 -6.05 -20.39
N PRO A 70 -6.10 -5.29 -19.84
CA PRO A 70 -6.30 -4.62 -18.56
C PRO A 70 -7.55 -3.73 -18.60
N PRO A 71 -8.31 -3.64 -17.50
CA PRO A 71 -9.40 -2.68 -17.40
C PRO A 71 -8.97 -1.27 -17.80
N SER A 72 -9.77 -0.61 -18.65
CA SER A 72 -9.45 0.72 -19.18
C SER A 72 -9.20 1.76 -18.08
N TRP A 73 -9.90 1.64 -16.96
CA TRP A 73 -9.77 2.55 -15.82
C TRP A 73 -8.38 2.51 -15.17
N LEU A 74 -7.71 1.34 -15.13
CA LEU A 74 -6.33 1.24 -14.62
C LEU A 74 -5.32 1.99 -15.50
N MET A 75 -5.67 2.14 -16.77
CA MET A 75 -4.82 2.75 -17.80
C MET A 75 -5.16 4.21 -18.07
N ALA A 76 -6.14 4.77 -17.36
CA ALA A 76 -6.55 6.15 -17.53
C ALA A 76 -5.39 7.09 -17.17
N SER A 77 -5.09 8.01 -18.08
CA SER A 77 -4.23 9.14 -17.78
C SER A 77 -5.10 10.24 -17.20
N PRO A 78 -4.63 11.01 -16.20
CA PRO A 78 -5.27 12.28 -15.89
C PRO A 78 -5.36 13.07 -17.19
N GLU A 79 -6.57 13.43 -17.60
CA GLU A 79 -6.79 14.26 -18.76
C GLU A 79 -6.12 15.60 -18.48
N THR A 80 -5.01 15.88 -19.15
CA THR A 80 -4.56 17.27 -19.24
C THR A 80 -5.57 17.97 -20.12
N THR A 81 -6.64 18.46 -19.50
CA THR A 81 -7.62 19.40 -20.06
C THR A 81 -6.86 20.69 -20.37
N THR A 82 -6.09 20.70 -21.45
CA THR A 82 -5.37 21.90 -21.89
C THR A 82 -5.22 21.91 -23.40
N THR A 83 -6.29 22.40 -24.02
CA THR A 83 -6.21 23.44 -25.03
C THR A 83 -5.20 24.51 -24.58
N GLN A 84 -3.93 24.43 -25.04
CA GLN A 84 -3.14 25.60 -25.42
C GLN A 84 -1.77 25.20 -25.98
N SER A 85 -1.65 25.49 -27.26
CA SER A 85 -0.46 25.59 -28.10
C SER A 85 0.67 26.36 -27.42
N SER A 86 1.69 25.66 -26.92
CA SER A 86 3.02 26.25 -26.82
C SER A 86 4.09 25.17 -26.93
N SER A 87 4.98 25.41 -27.89
CA SER A 87 6.06 24.57 -28.34
C SER A 87 7.22 24.58 -27.35
N SER A 88 7.35 23.54 -26.50
CA SER A 88 8.64 23.24 -25.85
C SER A 88 8.74 21.77 -25.45
N SER A 89 9.78 21.13 -25.99
CA SER A 89 10.32 19.79 -25.67
C SER A 89 9.31 18.68 -25.34
N SER A 90 9.00 17.87 -26.36
CA SER A 90 8.16 16.66 -26.27
C SER A 90 8.77 15.57 -25.37
N GLN A 91 8.72 15.73 -24.05
CA GLN A 91 8.86 14.60 -23.14
C GLN A 91 7.64 13.71 -23.36
N LYS A 92 7.83 12.59 -24.08
CA LYS A 92 6.79 11.57 -24.26
C LYS A 92 6.33 11.10 -22.87
N LYS A 93 5.15 11.56 -22.44
CA LYS A 93 4.49 11.07 -21.23
C LYS A 93 4.35 9.56 -21.40
N LYS A 94 5.04 8.78 -20.55
CA LYS A 94 4.87 7.34 -20.54
C LYS A 94 3.45 7.05 -20.09
N LYS A 95 2.72 6.27 -20.89
CA LYS A 95 1.38 5.78 -20.51
C LYS A 95 1.49 4.97 -19.21
N PRO A 96 0.45 4.97 -18.36
CA PRO A 96 0.36 4.03 -17.25
C PRO A 96 0.63 2.60 -17.73
N GLN A 97 1.24 1.79 -16.88
CA GLN A 97 1.54 0.39 -17.17
C GLN A 97 0.80 -0.50 -16.18
N ALA A 98 -0.03 -1.40 -16.70
CA ALA A 98 -0.64 -2.48 -15.93
C ALA A 98 0.15 -3.78 -16.11
N PHE A 99 0.12 -4.61 -15.07
CA PHE A 99 0.81 -5.88 -14.99
C PHE A 99 -0.21 -6.96 -14.66
N ASP A 100 -0.21 -8.00 -15.49
CA ASP A 100 -1.01 -9.21 -15.28
C ASP A 100 -0.39 -10.04 -14.14
N MET A 101 -1.19 -10.33 -13.13
CA MET A 101 -0.86 -11.14 -11.95
C MET A 101 -1.51 -12.53 -12.01
N GLY A 102 -2.06 -12.92 -13.17
CA GLY A 102 -2.70 -14.21 -13.43
C GLY A 102 -4.22 -14.15 -13.26
N HIS A 103 -4.94 -15.06 -13.94
CA HIS A 103 -6.39 -15.26 -13.77
C HIS A 103 -7.28 -14.00 -13.92
N ASN A 104 -6.87 -13.05 -14.77
CA ASN A 104 -7.50 -11.72 -14.93
C ASN A 104 -7.30 -10.76 -13.73
N HIS A 105 -6.26 -10.95 -12.94
CA HIS A 105 -5.89 -10.03 -11.87
C HIS A 105 -4.90 -9.02 -12.41
N TRP A 106 -5.19 -7.73 -12.26
CA TRP A 106 -4.31 -6.68 -12.74
C TRP A 106 -3.85 -5.78 -11.62
N VAL A 107 -2.59 -5.36 -11.71
CA VAL A 107 -2.05 -4.30 -10.88
C VAL A 107 -1.45 -3.22 -11.76
N ALA A 108 -1.80 -1.97 -11.49
CA ALA A 108 -1.14 -0.81 -12.09
C ALA A 108 -0.56 0.07 -10.98
N ALA A 109 0.32 1.00 -11.36
CA ALA A 109 0.82 2.02 -10.45
C ALA A 109 0.69 3.40 -11.08
N THR A 110 0.28 4.38 -10.27
CA THR A 110 0.19 5.79 -10.64
C THR A 110 0.70 6.69 -9.53
N SER A 111 1.02 7.93 -9.88
CA SER A 111 1.47 8.93 -8.90
C SER A 111 0.29 9.56 -8.19
N LEU A 112 0.40 9.69 -6.87
CA LEU A 112 -0.54 10.42 -6.02
C LEU A 112 0.23 11.09 -4.89
N ASP A 113 0.08 12.41 -4.79
CA ASP A 113 0.60 13.24 -3.74
C ASP A 113 -0.58 13.73 -2.89
N TRP A 114 -0.69 13.22 -1.66
CA TRP A 114 -1.80 13.53 -0.75
C TRP A 114 -1.85 14.99 -0.31
N THR A 115 -0.83 15.79 -0.62
CA THR A 115 -0.83 17.23 -0.36
C THR A 115 -1.53 18.04 -1.46
N LYS A 116 -1.96 17.39 -2.54
CA LYS A 116 -2.60 18.01 -3.70
C LYS A 116 -4.02 17.47 -3.90
N PRO A 117 -4.93 18.26 -4.50
CA PRO A 117 -6.29 17.79 -4.75
C PRO A 117 -6.33 16.54 -5.65
N LEU A 118 -7.17 15.57 -5.29
CA LEU A 118 -7.27 14.27 -5.97
C LEU A 118 -7.56 14.40 -7.47
N HIS A 119 -8.54 15.25 -7.83
CA HIS A 119 -8.99 15.47 -9.22
C HIS A 119 -7.93 16.06 -10.15
N THR A 120 -6.86 16.65 -9.61
CA THR A 120 -5.75 17.18 -10.42
C THR A 120 -4.73 16.09 -10.78
N GLN A 121 -4.83 14.91 -10.17
CA GLN A 121 -3.81 13.87 -10.22
C GLN A 121 -4.32 12.55 -10.79
N LEU A 122 -5.57 12.18 -10.45
CA LEU A 122 -6.21 10.95 -10.91
C LEU A 122 -7.41 11.26 -11.80
N HIS A 123 -7.64 10.38 -12.77
CA HIS A 123 -8.85 10.42 -13.57
C HIS A 123 -10.04 9.89 -12.75
N PRO A 124 -11.26 10.45 -12.87
CA PRO A 124 -12.45 10.02 -12.10
C PRO A 124 -12.69 8.50 -12.08
N CYS A 125 -12.55 7.83 -13.23
CA CYS A 125 -12.73 6.38 -13.31
C CYS A 125 -11.76 5.56 -12.43
N GLN A 126 -10.66 6.15 -11.93
CA GLN A 126 -9.68 5.49 -11.08
C GLN A 126 -10.08 5.47 -9.60
N TYR A 127 -11.03 6.30 -9.18
CA TYR A 127 -11.38 6.43 -7.77
C TYR A 127 -12.89 6.42 -7.47
N GLN A 128 -13.75 6.63 -8.47
CA GLN A 128 -15.20 6.63 -8.26
C GLN A 128 -15.81 5.23 -8.09
N ASN A 129 -15.16 4.21 -8.67
CA ASN A 129 -15.64 2.82 -8.67
C ASN A 129 -14.71 1.89 -7.88
N LEU A 130 -14.56 2.16 -6.58
CA LEU A 130 -13.71 1.38 -5.68
C LEU A 130 -14.55 0.59 -4.67
N ASP A 131 -14.14 -0.65 -4.40
CA ASP A 131 -14.68 -1.44 -3.29
C ASP A 131 -13.92 -1.17 -1.98
N TYR A 132 -12.60 -1.02 -2.09
CA TYR A 132 -11.69 -0.86 -0.96
C TYR A 132 -10.61 0.18 -1.21
N ILE A 133 -10.26 0.90 -0.16
CA ILE A 133 -9.07 1.73 -0.06
C ILE A 133 -8.15 1.04 0.95
N ILE A 134 -6.90 0.76 0.57
CA ILE A 134 -5.94 0.10 1.45
C ILE A 134 -4.82 1.06 1.81
N ALA A 135 -4.67 1.30 3.11
CA ALA A 135 -3.68 2.21 3.68
C ALA A 135 -2.87 1.43 4.72
N SER A 136 -1.64 1.04 4.38
CA SER A 136 -0.79 0.27 5.29
C SER A 136 0.35 1.13 5.82
N ASP A 137 0.29 1.45 7.12
CA ASP A 137 1.28 2.24 7.86
C ASP A 137 1.71 3.53 7.14
N CYS A 138 0.76 4.21 6.49
CA CYS A 138 1.04 5.40 5.68
C CYS A 138 0.96 6.72 6.45
N VAL A 139 0.54 6.70 7.72
CA VAL A 139 0.28 7.90 8.52
C VAL A 139 1.19 7.96 9.74
N TRP A 140 2.49 8.06 9.52
CA TRP A 140 3.44 8.11 10.64
C TRP A 140 3.61 9.52 11.24
N LEU A 141 3.41 10.58 10.46
CA LEU A 141 3.70 11.97 10.82
C LEU A 141 2.38 12.72 10.89
N MET A 142 2.22 13.57 11.90
CA MET A 142 0.98 14.31 12.11
C MET A 142 0.62 15.19 10.90
N SER A 143 1.63 15.74 10.21
CA SER A 143 1.45 16.56 9.02
C SER A 143 0.89 15.80 7.80
N MET A 144 1.03 14.47 7.77
CA MET A 144 0.52 13.63 6.68
C MET A 144 -0.92 13.19 6.89
N LEU A 145 -1.39 13.17 8.15
CA LEU A 145 -2.71 12.65 8.53
C LEU A 145 -3.82 13.38 7.77
N GLU A 146 -3.80 14.70 7.76
CA GLU A 146 -4.86 15.49 7.12
C GLU A 146 -4.91 15.28 5.60
N GLY A 147 -3.76 15.25 4.92
CA GLY A 147 -3.72 15.03 3.47
C GLY A 147 -4.26 13.63 3.08
N VAL A 148 -3.88 12.60 3.84
CA VAL A 148 -4.38 11.24 3.63
C VAL A 148 -5.88 11.17 3.85
N LEU A 149 -6.38 11.68 4.98
CA LEU A 149 -7.80 11.57 5.30
C LEU A 149 -8.66 12.44 4.38
N THR A 150 -8.19 13.60 3.94
CA THR A 150 -8.88 14.42 2.95
C THR A 150 -8.92 13.75 1.59
N THR A 151 -7.85 13.07 1.17
CA THR A 151 -7.87 12.23 -0.04
C THR A 151 -8.93 11.14 0.07
N VAL A 152 -8.99 10.41 1.20
CA VAL A 152 -9.99 9.37 1.44
C VAL A 152 -11.41 9.93 1.46
N GLN A 153 -11.62 11.08 2.10
CA GLN A 153 -12.93 11.75 2.12
C GLN A 153 -13.41 12.07 0.70
N THR A 154 -12.54 12.62 -0.15
CA THR A 154 -12.89 12.88 -1.56
C THR A 154 -13.29 11.60 -2.29
N ILE A 155 -12.61 10.48 -2.02
CA ILE A 155 -12.99 9.18 -2.61
C ILE A 155 -14.36 8.72 -2.11
N PHE A 156 -14.65 8.88 -0.81
CA PHE A 156 -15.98 8.56 -0.26
C PHE A 156 -17.08 9.43 -0.87
N ASP A 157 -16.85 10.74 -0.98
CA ASP A 157 -17.83 11.71 -1.46
C ASP A 157 -18.13 11.55 -2.96
N GLU A 158 -17.11 11.20 -3.76
CA GLU A 158 -17.24 11.06 -5.21
C GLU A 158 -17.53 9.63 -5.67
N SER A 159 -17.68 8.67 -4.76
CA SER A 159 -17.97 7.30 -5.12
C SER A 159 -19.34 7.18 -5.81
N THR A 160 -19.38 6.51 -6.96
CA THR A 160 -20.59 6.31 -7.76
C THR A 160 -21.14 4.89 -7.69
N THR A 161 -20.50 4.04 -6.87
CA THR A 161 -20.91 2.64 -6.68
C THR A 161 -22.19 2.55 -5.87
N THR A 162 -22.89 1.43 -6.04
CA THR A 162 -24.01 1.07 -5.15
C THR A 162 -23.55 0.85 -3.71
N THR A 163 -22.27 0.51 -3.50
CA THR A 163 -21.66 0.28 -2.20
C THR A 163 -20.47 1.20 -1.99
N VAL A 164 -20.58 2.13 -1.05
CA VAL A 164 -19.50 3.06 -0.69
C VAL A 164 -18.24 2.27 -0.30
N PRO A 165 -17.05 2.64 -0.81
CA PRO A 165 -15.82 1.93 -0.51
C PRO A 165 -15.53 1.90 0.99
N LYS A 166 -14.82 0.85 1.42
CA LYS A 166 -14.32 0.73 2.79
C LYS A 166 -12.84 1.05 2.84
N LEU A 167 -12.39 1.80 3.84
CA LEU A 167 -10.97 1.97 4.11
C LEU A 167 -10.49 0.86 5.06
N LEU A 168 -9.49 0.09 4.65
CA LEU A 168 -8.70 -0.76 5.54
C LEU A 168 -7.40 -0.04 5.86
N LEU A 169 -7.26 0.39 7.12
CA LEU A 169 -6.12 1.13 7.63
C LEU A 169 -5.34 0.26 8.61
N SER A 170 -4.13 -0.16 8.24
CA SER A 170 -3.19 -0.71 9.20
C SER A 170 -2.30 0.40 9.76
N PHE A 171 -2.04 0.33 11.07
CA PHE A 171 -1.29 1.36 11.77
C PHE A 171 -0.43 0.76 12.87
N GLN A 172 0.88 1.04 12.83
CA GLN A 172 1.79 0.67 13.90
C GLN A 172 1.83 1.77 14.96
N ARG A 173 1.54 1.39 16.21
CA ARG A 173 1.62 2.27 17.38
C ARG A 173 3.04 2.79 17.56
N ARG A 174 3.13 4.10 17.79
CA ARG A 174 4.37 4.83 18.07
C ARG A 174 4.08 5.76 19.23
N ASP A 175 4.76 5.55 20.36
CA ASP A 175 4.54 6.33 21.59
C ASP A 175 5.51 7.51 21.72
N SER A 176 5.79 8.21 20.61
CA SER A 176 6.66 9.39 20.59
C SER A 176 5.93 10.60 20.02
N GLU A 177 6.18 11.77 20.62
CA GLU A 177 5.49 13.03 20.32
C GLU A 177 5.61 13.50 18.86
N MET A 178 6.61 13.01 18.12
CA MET A 178 6.80 13.35 16.71
C MET A 178 5.89 12.54 15.77
N PHE A 179 5.35 11.43 16.24
CA PHE A 179 4.54 10.53 15.43
C PHE A 179 3.07 10.68 15.74
N THR A 180 2.24 10.32 14.76
CA THR A 180 0.81 10.19 14.98
C THR A 180 0.58 9.04 15.97
N THR A 181 -0.30 9.23 16.95
CA THR A 181 -0.70 8.18 17.90
C THR A 181 -1.99 7.49 17.45
N VAL A 182 -2.28 6.31 18.00
CA VAL A 182 -3.55 5.60 17.77
C VAL A 182 -4.73 6.49 18.16
N ASP A 183 -4.68 7.10 19.34
CA ASP A 183 -5.73 7.99 19.85
C ASP A 183 -5.97 9.17 18.93
N ARG A 184 -4.91 9.76 18.37
CA ARG A 184 -5.04 10.86 17.42
C ARG A 184 -5.74 10.42 16.14
N ILE A 185 -5.39 9.26 15.59
CA ILE A 185 -6.07 8.69 14.41
C ILE A 185 -7.56 8.46 14.72
N LEU A 186 -7.88 7.83 15.86
CA LEU A 186 -9.26 7.57 16.23
C LEU A 186 -10.05 8.87 16.42
N GLN A 187 -9.46 9.89 17.06
CA GLN A 187 -10.07 11.20 17.23
C GLN A 187 -10.40 11.85 15.87
N GLU A 188 -9.46 11.85 14.92
CA GLU A 188 -9.68 12.42 13.59
C GLU A 188 -10.78 11.67 12.82
N LEU A 189 -10.73 10.33 12.82
CA LEU A 189 -11.69 9.52 12.08
C LEU A 189 -13.10 9.63 12.70
N GLN A 190 -13.23 9.48 14.02
CA GLN A 190 -14.54 9.35 14.69
C GLN A 190 -15.16 10.69 15.07
N THR A 191 -14.35 11.61 15.61
CA THR A 191 -14.86 12.87 16.18
C THR A 191 -14.86 14.00 15.16
N VAL A 192 -13.77 14.15 14.39
CA VAL A 192 -13.65 15.24 13.41
C VAL A 192 -14.43 14.90 12.14
N ARG A 193 -14.24 13.71 11.57
CA ARG A 193 -14.89 13.30 10.31
C ARG A 193 -16.21 12.55 10.51
N GLY A 194 -16.50 12.12 11.74
CA GLY A 194 -17.71 11.38 12.02
C GLY A 194 -17.74 9.97 11.43
N TRP A 195 -16.63 9.43 10.93
CA TRP A 195 -16.61 8.10 10.32
C TRP A 195 -16.77 6.99 11.35
N LYS A 196 -17.33 5.86 10.92
CA LYS A 196 -17.42 4.65 11.74
C LYS A 196 -16.09 3.89 11.64
N VAL A 197 -15.51 3.57 12.79
CA VAL A 197 -14.26 2.80 12.88
C VAL A 197 -14.53 1.49 13.62
N THR A 198 -14.08 0.37 13.04
CA THR A 198 -14.12 -0.96 13.65
C THR A 198 -12.71 -1.54 13.68
N CYS A 199 -12.20 -1.88 14.87
CA CYS A 199 -10.94 -2.61 14.99
C CYS A 199 -11.19 -4.07 14.58
N LEU A 200 -10.58 -4.50 13.48
CA LEU A 200 -10.72 -5.87 12.98
C LEU A 200 -9.72 -6.81 13.64
N ALA A 201 -8.49 -6.33 13.86
CA ALA A 201 -7.42 -7.10 14.47
C ALA A 201 -6.38 -6.17 15.10
N TRP A 202 -5.61 -6.73 16.03
CA TRP A 202 -4.37 -6.14 16.53
C TRP A 202 -3.34 -7.25 16.78
N TYR A 203 -2.05 -6.93 16.67
CA TYR A 203 -0.97 -7.89 16.86
C TYR A 203 0.25 -7.23 17.55
N PRO A 204 0.91 -7.91 18.50
CA PRO A 204 2.17 -7.45 19.07
C PRO A 204 3.30 -7.60 18.04
N ALA A 205 3.89 -6.49 17.60
CA ALA A 205 5.11 -6.47 16.82
C ALA A 205 6.33 -6.55 17.75
N TYR A 206 7.10 -7.61 17.61
CA TYR A 206 8.41 -7.75 18.26
C TYR A 206 9.48 -7.12 17.38
N ASP A 207 10.34 -6.30 17.97
CA ASP A 207 11.56 -5.88 17.30
C ASP A 207 12.55 -7.05 17.38
N PRO A 208 12.99 -7.64 16.26
CA PRO A 208 13.98 -8.71 16.30
C PRO A 208 15.29 -8.25 16.94
N ASP A 209 15.62 -6.96 16.85
CA ASP A 209 16.81 -6.39 17.47
C ASP A 209 16.71 -6.32 19.02
N ASP A 210 15.50 -6.47 19.57
CA ASP A 210 15.24 -6.54 21.02
C ASP A 210 15.19 -7.98 21.54
N ASP A 211 15.54 -9.02 20.76
CA ASP A 211 15.64 -10.39 21.29
C ASP A 211 16.85 -10.48 22.24
N PRO A 212 16.63 -10.60 23.57
CA PRO A 212 17.71 -10.66 24.54
C PRO A 212 18.61 -11.89 24.34
N ASN A 213 18.18 -12.89 23.55
CA ASN A 213 18.96 -14.10 23.30
C ASN A 213 19.95 -13.98 22.13
N GLU A 214 19.84 -12.99 21.25
CA GLU A 214 20.73 -12.88 20.08
C GLU A 214 22.07 -12.18 20.37
N MET A 215 22.22 -11.54 21.54
CA MET A 215 23.46 -10.83 21.93
C MET A 215 24.34 -11.53 22.97
N SER A 216 24.01 -12.74 23.43
CA SER A 216 24.93 -13.52 24.26
C SER A 216 26.06 -14.15 23.43
N SER A 217 26.95 -13.30 22.90
CA SER A 217 28.33 -13.72 22.66
C SER A 217 28.91 -14.17 24.02
N PRO A 218 29.62 -15.31 24.09
CA PRO A 218 30.17 -15.81 25.35
C PRO A 218 31.03 -14.71 26.00
N PRO A 219 30.86 -14.46 27.31
CA PRO A 219 31.56 -13.38 28.00
C PRO A 219 33.07 -13.56 27.85
N THR A 220 33.74 -12.58 27.26
CA THR A 220 35.19 -12.50 27.25
C THR A 220 35.65 -12.39 28.71
N PRO A 221 36.48 -13.31 29.23
CA PRO A 221 36.90 -13.27 30.61
C PRO A 221 37.86 -12.09 30.83
N ALA A 222 37.43 -11.02 31.49
CA ALA A 222 38.34 -9.98 31.93
C ALA A 222 37.91 -9.26 33.22
N SER A 223 38.80 -9.39 34.20
CA SER A 223 39.16 -8.45 35.28
C SER A 223 38.08 -7.96 36.25
N SER A 224 38.21 -8.43 37.49
CA SER A 224 37.66 -7.86 38.71
C SER A 224 38.01 -6.38 38.85
N ASP A 225 37.03 -5.49 38.93
CA ASP A 225 36.83 -4.56 40.04
C ASP A 225 35.71 -3.55 39.74
N HIS A 226 34.96 -3.21 40.80
CA HIS A 226 33.85 -2.24 40.92
C HIS A 226 32.41 -2.77 40.76
N HIS A 227 31.74 -2.89 41.92
CA HIS A 227 30.29 -3.07 42.07
C HIS A 227 29.52 -1.83 41.62
N ASN A 228 28.80 -1.92 40.50
CA ASN A 228 27.69 -1.02 40.19
C ASN A 228 26.37 -1.61 40.70
N PRO A 229 25.46 -0.79 41.24
CA PRO A 229 24.14 -1.25 41.67
C PRO A 229 23.32 -1.79 40.49
N PRO A 230 22.41 -2.76 40.73
CA PRO A 230 21.60 -3.36 39.67
C PRO A 230 20.73 -2.29 39.01
N GLN A 231 20.96 -2.05 37.72
CA GLN A 231 20.09 -1.21 36.92
C GLN A 231 18.73 -1.90 36.79
N ASN A 232 17.64 -1.19 37.11
CA ASN A 232 16.28 -1.70 36.99
C ASN A 232 16.03 -2.16 35.55
N ALA A 233 15.62 -3.41 35.39
CA ALA A 233 15.25 -3.95 34.08
C ALA A 233 14.05 -3.18 33.53
N THR A 234 14.28 -2.39 32.49
CA THR A 234 13.21 -1.79 31.70
C THR A 234 12.43 -2.89 30.98
N THR A 235 11.14 -2.98 31.22
CA THR A 235 10.24 -3.89 30.50
C THR A 235 10.29 -3.56 29.01
N PRO A 236 10.48 -4.53 28.10
CA PRO A 236 10.53 -4.28 26.67
C PRO A 236 9.22 -3.64 26.19
N VAL A 237 9.35 -2.58 25.41
CA VAL A 237 8.21 -1.87 24.83
C VAL A 237 7.67 -2.71 23.67
N VAL A 238 6.56 -3.41 23.91
CA VAL A 238 5.88 -4.17 22.87
C VAL A 238 5.26 -3.19 21.88
N LYS A 239 5.70 -3.22 20.61
CA LYS A 239 5.06 -2.44 19.55
C LYS A 239 3.73 -3.12 19.20
N GLU A 240 2.70 -2.35 18.87
CA GLU A 240 1.39 -2.89 18.51
C GLU A 240 1.03 -2.47 17.09
N VAL A 241 0.49 -3.38 16.29
CA VAL A 241 -0.06 -3.07 14.96
C VAL A 241 -1.55 -3.29 14.99
N PHE A 242 -2.30 -2.28 14.57
CA PHE A 242 -3.76 -2.30 14.50
C PHE A 242 -4.20 -2.41 13.05
N LEU A 243 -5.32 -3.10 12.81
CA LEU A 243 -6.04 -3.09 11.54
C LEU A 243 -7.46 -2.58 11.77
N PHE A 244 -7.76 -1.42 11.23
CA PHE A 244 -9.08 -0.80 11.29
C PHE A 244 -9.81 -0.92 9.96
N GLN A 245 -11.11 -1.20 10.04
CA GLN A 245 -12.05 -0.91 8.96
C GLN A 245 -12.74 0.41 9.25
N VAL A 246 -12.75 1.30 8.27
CA VAL A 246 -13.34 2.63 8.38
C VAL A 246 -14.37 2.80 7.25
N THR A 247 -15.55 3.31 7.60
CA THR A 247 -16.61 3.63 6.65
C THR A 247 -17.14 5.04 6.92
N PRO A 248 -17.53 5.80 5.87
CA PRO A 248 -18.25 7.05 6.09
C PRO A 248 -19.59 6.79 6.78
N ARG A 249 -20.17 7.84 7.39
CA ARG A 249 -21.48 7.78 8.05
C ARG A 249 -22.62 7.86 7.05
#